data_AF-A0A3S9A355-F1
#
_entry.id   AF-A0A3S9A355-F1
#
_cell.length_a   1.000
_cell.length_b   1.000
_cell.length_c   1.000
_cell.angle_alpha   90.00
_cell.angle_beta   90.00
_cell.angle_gamma   90.00
#
_symmetry.space_group_name_H-M   'P 1'
#
loop_
_entity.id
_entity.type
_entity.pdbx_description
1 polymer ?
#
loop_
_entity_poly.entity_id
_entity_poly.type
_entity_poly.pdbx_seq_one_letter_code
_entity_poly.pdbx_strand_id
1 'polypeptide(L)'
;MRFLSTAQRRAIAHHLIRSSILTGFGLYIIFLVQTHTLVQYVEPNLSVYVKLSAIGLFATAIYQLHSALQEWQGVTAAPCDCNHEPSASLLANLGIYGLFILPLALGFLL
;
A
#
# COMPACT_ATOMS: atom_id res chain seq x y z
N MET A 1 6.17 21.03 -19.69
CA MET A 1 5.56 19.71 -19.42
C MET A 1 6.65 18.66 -19.57
N ARG A 2 7.06 17.99 -18.48
CA ARG A 2 8.03 16.88 -18.57
C ARG A 2 7.34 15.68 -19.22
N PHE A 3 7.88 15.17 -20.33
CA PHE A 3 7.41 13.92 -20.93
C PHE A 3 7.88 12.75 -20.07
N LEU A 4 7.00 12.26 -19.20
CA LEU A 4 7.25 11.05 -18.41
C LEU A 4 7.28 9.83 -19.34
N SER A 5 8.39 9.07 -19.29
CA SER A 5 8.54 7.79 -19.99
C SER A 5 7.51 6.76 -19.50
N THR A 6 7.13 5.81 -20.36
CA THR A 6 6.16 4.75 -20.02
C THR A 6 6.60 3.89 -18.84
N ALA A 7 7.90 3.61 -18.72
CA ALA A 7 8.47 2.88 -17.58
C ALA A 7 8.34 3.66 -16.26
N GLN A 8 8.65 4.95 -16.30
CA GLN A 8 8.53 5.85 -15.15
C GLN A 8 7.08 5.99 -14.69
N ARG A 9 6.12 6.08 -15.62
CA ARG A 9 4.69 6.08 -15.28
C ARG A 9 4.25 4.80 -14.59
N ARG A 10 4.77 3.64 -15.00
CA ARG A 10 4.44 2.35 -14.39
C ARG A 10 5.00 2.25 -12.97
N ALA A 11 6.24 2.66 -12.74
CA ALA A 11 6.85 2.67 -11.41
C ALA A 11 6.10 3.59 -10.44
N ILE A 12 5.77 4.81 -10.89
CA ILE A 12 4.95 5.75 -10.11
C ILE A 12 3.59 5.13 -9.79
N ALA A 13 2.89 4.59 -10.79
CA ALA A 13 1.58 3.96 -10.57
C ALA A 13 1.66 2.79 -9.58
N HIS A 14 2.70 1.96 -9.67
CA HIS A 14 2.94 0.84 -8.77
C HIS A 14 3.10 1.30 -7.31
N HIS A 15 3.92 2.31 -7.07
CA HIS A 15 4.12 2.89 -5.74
C HIS A 15 2.86 3.57 -5.19
N LEU A 16 2.11 4.29 -6.04
CA LEU A 16 0.85 4.93 -5.64
C LEU A 16 -0.25 3.93 -5.30
N ILE A 17 -0.42 2.86 -6.09
CA ILE A 17 -1.40 1.80 -5.82
C ILE A 17 -1.10 1.13 -4.48
N ARG A 18 0.16 0.72 -4.27
CA ARG A 18 0.55 0.10 -3.00
C ARG A 18 0.38 1.06 -1.81
N SER A 19 0.83 2.31 -1.94
CA SER A 19 0.65 3.32 -0.89
C SER A 19 -0.83 3.52 -0.54
N SER A 20 -1.71 3.55 -1.54
CA SER A 20 -3.17 3.68 -1.35
C SER A 20 -3.75 2.47 -0.62
N ILE A 21 -3.36 1.24 -1.01
CA ILE A 21 -3.82 0.00 -0.36
C ILE A 21 -3.38 -0.04 1.10
N LEU A 22 -2.11 0.24 1.40
CA LEU A 22 -1.58 0.23 2.76
C LEU A 22 -2.23 1.31 3.63
N THR A 23 -2.43 2.50 3.07
CA THR A 23 -3.18 3.58 3.73
C THR A 23 -4.61 3.14 4.05
N GLY A 24 -5.29 2.49 3.10
CA GLY A 24 -6.62 1.93 3.30
C GLY A 24 -6.68 0.95 4.46
N PHE A 25 -5.75 0.00 4.55
CA PHE A 25 -5.67 -0.92 5.69
C PHE A 25 -5.41 -0.20 7.01
N GLY A 26 -4.48 0.77 7.03
CA GLY A 26 -4.19 1.56 8.23
C GLY A 26 -5.43 2.33 8.71
N LEU A 27 -6.17 2.96 7.80
CA LEU A 27 -7.42 3.67 8.10
C LEU A 27 -8.52 2.72 8.56
N TYR A 28 -8.63 1.53 7.97
CA TYR A 28 -9.60 0.53 8.39
C TYR A 28 -9.34 0.05 9.82
N ILE A 29 -8.07 -0.18 10.19
CA ILE A 29 -7.70 -0.52 11.57
C ILE A 29 -8.10 0.63 12.50
N ILE A 30 -7.80 1.88 12.15
CA ILE A 30 -8.20 3.05 12.95
C ILE A 30 -9.72 3.09 13.15
N PHE A 31 -10.49 2.85 12.07
CA PHE A 31 -11.94 2.79 12.12
C PHE A 31 -12.46 1.70 13.08
N LEU A 32 -11.92 0.49 13.02
CA LEU A 32 -12.28 -0.61 13.93
C LEU A 32 -11.90 -0.31 15.40
N VAL A 33 -10.81 0.41 15.61
CA VAL A 33 -10.38 0.85 16.96
C VAL A 33 -11.35 1.90 17.51
N GLN A 34 -11.72 2.90 16.70
CA GLN A 34 -12.62 3.98 17.12
C GLN A 34 -14.04 3.49 17.39
N THR A 35 -14.51 2.50 16.63
CA THR A 35 -15.85 1.90 16.81
C THR A 35 -15.87 0.83 17.90
N HIS A 36 -14.73 0.54 18.55
CA HIS A 36 -14.57 -0.54 19.53
C HIS A 36 -14.93 -1.94 19.01
N THR A 37 -15.06 -2.11 17.69
CA THR A 37 -15.42 -3.38 17.04
C THR A 37 -14.21 -4.28 16.79
N LEU A 38 -12.98 -3.77 16.90
CA LEU A 38 -11.76 -4.54 16.64
C LEU A 38 -11.71 -5.88 17.40
N VAL A 39 -12.19 -5.91 18.65
CA VAL A 39 -12.19 -7.11 19.50
C VAL A 39 -13.20 -8.18 19.02
N GLN A 40 -14.18 -7.80 18.20
CA GLN A 40 -15.12 -8.75 17.57
C GLN A 40 -14.48 -9.51 16.41
N TYR A 41 -13.47 -8.92 15.77
CA TYR A 41 -12.77 -9.50 14.62
C TYR A 41 -11.45 -10.17 15.00
N VAL A 42 -10.83 -9.72 16.10
CA VAL A 42 -9.48 -10.12 16.49
C VAL A 42 -9.48 -10.49 17.98
N GLU A 43 -8.86 -11.63 18.29
CA GLU A 43 -8.59 -12.07 19.67
C GLU A 43 -8.01 -10.91 20.51
N PRO A 44 -8.51 -10.65 21.73
CA PRO A 44 -8.08 -9.52 22.56
C PRO A 44 -6.57 -9.37 22.71
N ASN A 45 -5.85 -10.49 22.87
CA ASN A 45 -4.39 -10.52 23.00
C ASN A 45 -3.66 -10.07 21.72
N LEU A 46 -4.29 -10.27 20.54
CA LEU A 46 -3.76 -9.84 19.25
C LEU A 46 -4.12 -8.40 18.89
N SER A 47 -5.15 -7.83 19.55
CA SER A 47 -5.63 -6.47 19.31
C SER A 47 -4.50 -5.42 19.37
N VAL A 48 -3.57 -5.57 20.33
CA VAL A 48 -2.44 -4.65 20.49
C VAL A 48 -1.50 -4.70 19.27
N TYR A 49 -1.16 -5.91 18.80
CA TYR A 49 -0.29 -6.09 17.64
C TYR A 49 -0.93 -5.55 16.35
N VAL A 50 -2.25 -5.72 16.19
CA VAL A 50 -2.97 -5.15 15.04
C VAL A 50 -2.93 -3.62 15.07
N LYS A 51 -3.12 -2.99 16.23
CA LYS A 51 -2.97 -1.54 16.38
C LYS A 51 -1.56 -1.06 16.04
N LEU A 52 -0.53 -1.78 16.50
CA LEU A 52 0.86 -1.45 16.18
C LEU A 52 1.18 -1.64 14.68
N SER A 53 0.56 -2.63 14.03
CA SER A 53 0.75 -2.86 12.58
C SER A 53 0.28 -1.66 11.74
N ALA A 54 -0.72 -0.90 12.19
CA ALA A 54 -1.16 0.32 11.51
C ALA A 54 -0.03 1.34 11.40
N ILE A 55 0.84 1.45 12.41
CA ILE A 55 2.01 2.34 12.37
C ILE A 55 2.97 1.90 11.25
N GLY A 56 3.25 0.61 11.15
CA GLY A 56 4.10 0.05 10.09
C GLY A 56 3.49 0.24 8.69
N LEU A 57 2.17 0.05 8.56
CA LEU A 57 1.43 0.27 7.32
C LEU A 57 1.52 1.74 6.88
N PHE A 58 1.32 2.70 7.78
CA PHE A 58 1.46 4.12 7.43
C PHE A 58 2.90 4.50 7.11
N ALA A 59 3.88 4.03 7.89
CA ALA A 59 5.29 4.31 7.63
C ALA A 59 5.71 3.83 6.22
N THR A 60 5.32 2.61 5.85
CA THR A 60 5.60 2.05 4.52
C THR A 60 4.76 2.68 3.41
N ALA A 61 3.53 3.14 3.68
CA ALA A 61 2.72 3.89 2.73
C ALA A 61 3.34 5.27 2.43
N ILE A 62 3.81 5.98 3.45
CA ILE A 62 4.51 7.27 3.32
C ILE A 62 5.80 7.10 2.54
N TYR A 63 6.59 6.06 2.85
CA TYR A 63 7.82 5.76 2.10
C TYR A 63 7.52 5.56 0.61
N GLN A 64 6.52 4.73 0.28
CA GLN A 64 6.15 4.48 -1.12
C GLN A 64 5.60 5.73 -1.82
N LEU A 65 4.86 6.59 -1.10
CA LEU A 65 4.43 7.88 -1.64
C LEU A 65 5.62 8.78 -1.95
N HIS A 66 6.60 8.85 -1.03
CA HIS A 66 7.83 9.59 -1.26
C HIS A 66 8.62 9.08 -2.46
N SER A 67 8.72 7.76 -2.65
CA SER A 67 9.35 7.15 -3.83
C SER A 67 8.65 7.56 -5.12
N ALA A 68 7.30 7.52 -5.15
CA ALA A 68 6.53 7.97 -6.31
C ALA A 68 6.75 9.46 -6.63
N LEU A 69 6.86 10.31 -5.60
CA LEU A 69 7.14 11.74 -5.76
C LEU A 69 8.55 12.00 -6.29
N GLN A 70 9.56 11.27 -5.80
CA GLN A 70 10.94 11.38 -6.30
C GLN A 70 11.04 10.96 -7.76
N GLU A 71 10.42 9.84 -8.13
CA GLU A 71 10.33 9.40 -9.53
C GLU A 71 9.62 10.44 -10.40
N TRP A 72 8.54 11.06 -9.92
CA TRP A 72 7.85 12.13 -10.66
C TRP A 72 8.75 13.36 -10.89
N GLN A 73 9.59 13.70 -9.90
CA GLN A 73 10.58 14.77 -9.99
C GLN A 73 11.80 14.41 -10.86
N GLY A 74 11.87 13.18 -11.38
CA GLY A 74 13.01 12.69 -12.17
C GLY A 74 14.27 12.49 -11.35
N VAL A 75 14.13 12.39 -10.02
CA VAL A 75 15.21 12.05 -9.11
C VAL A 75 15.26 10.53 -9.05
N THR A 76 16.07 9.93 -9.93
CA THR A 76 16.39 8.49 -9.83
C THR A 76 17.36 8.30 -8.68
N ALA A 77 16.88 7.68 -7.59
CA ALA A 77 17.75 7.17 -6.55
C ALA A 77 18.81 6.24 -7.18
N ALA A 78 20.03 6.23 -6.62
CA ALA A 78 21.10 5.37 -7.10
C ALA A 78 20.57 3.92 -7.23
N PRO A 79 20.87 3.21 -8.33
CA PRO A 79 20.36 1.86 -8.55
C PRO A 79 20.92 0.95 -7.44
N CYS A 80 20.13 0.72 -6.40
CA CYS A 80 20.37 -0.40 -5.51
C CYS A 80 20.11 -1.66 -6.35
N ASP A 81 21.10 -2.56 -6.42
CA ASP A 81 21.11 -3.83 -7.16
C ASP A 81 20.11 -4.88 -6.61
N CYS A 82 19.01 -4.41 -6.02
CA CYS A 82 17.93 -5.20 -5.43
C CYS A 82 16.60 -4.99 -6.17
N ASN A 83 16.64 -4.43 -7.39
CA ASN A 83 15.45 -4.03 -8.12
C ASN A 83 14.74 -5.25 -8.73
N HIS A 84 13.79 -5.83 -7.99
CA HIS A 84 12.79 -6.70 -8.58
C HIS A 84 11.78 -5.85 -9.34
N GLU A 85 11.97 -5.75 -10.66
CA GLU A 85 10.98 -5.17 -11.54
C GLU A 85 9.63 -5.89 -11.37
N PRO A 86 8.51 -5.14 -11.29
CA PRO A 86 7.18 -5.74 -11.25
C PRO A 86 6.98 -6.66 -12.45
N SER A 87 6.26 -7.77 -12.25
CA SER A 87 5.90 -8.66 -13.35
C SER A 87 5.20 -7.87 -14.45
N ALA A 88 5.65 -8.03 -15.69
CA ALA A 88 5.01 -7.41 -16.85
C ALA A 88 3.60 -7.96 -17.13
N SER A 89 3.23 -9.08 -16.49
CA SER A 89 1.92 -9.71 -16.65
C SER A 89 0.83 -8.94 -15.92
N LEU A 90 -0.12 -8.40 -16.69
CA LEU A 90 -1.32 -7.74 -16.15
C LEU A 90 -2.15 -8.69 -15.27
N LEU A 91 -2.23 -9.97 -15.62
CA LEU A 91 -2.99 -10.96 -14.85
C LEU A 91 -2.35 -11.23 -13.48
N ALA A 92 -1.02 -11.29 -13.43
CA ALA A 92 -0.29 -11.45 -12.17
C ALA A 92 -0.49 -10.24 -11.25
N ASN A 93 -0.41 -9.02 -11.81
CA ASN A 93 -0.64 -7.80 -11.06
C ASN A 93 -2.08 -7.70 -10.56
N LEU A 94 -3.07 -8.02 -11.41
CA LEU A 94 -4.48 -8.07 -11.02
C LEU A 94 -4.71 -9.07 -9.88
N GLY A 95 -4.13 -10.26 -9.96
CA GLY A 95 -4.23 -11.28 -8.91
C GLY A 95 -3.65 -10.81 -7.58
N ILE A 96 -2.44 -10.24 -7.60
CA ILE A 96 -1.76 -9.77 -6.38
C ILE A 96 -2.50 -8.58 -5.76
N TYR A 97 -2.81 -7.54 -6.53
CA TYR A 97 -3.51 -6.37 -5.99
C TYR A 97 -4.95 -6.70 -5.59
N GLY A 98 -5.64 -7.55 -6.35
CA GLY A 98 -6.96 -8.03 -6.02
C GLY A 98 -7.00 -8.73 -4.67
N LEU A 99 -5.97 -9.53 -4.33
CA LEU A 99 -5.87 -10.21 -3.04
C LEU A 99 -5.86 -9.25 -1.84
N PHE A 100 -5.39 -8.02 -2.03
CA PHE A 100 -5.38 -6.99 -0.98
C PHE A 100 -6.59 -6.05 -1.04
N ILE A 101 -7.03 -5.67 -2.24
CA ILE A 101 -8.17 -4.77 -2.43
C ILE A 101 -9.47 -5.46 -2.02
N LEU A 102 -9.64 -6.75 -2.32
CA LEU A 102 -10.85 -7.50 -2.01
C LEU A 102 -11.17 -7.53 -0.50
N PRO A 103 -10.27 -7.98 0.40
CA PRO A 103 -10.56 -7.98 1.84
C PRO A 103 -10.75 -6.57 2.39
N LEU A 104 -10.02 -5.58 1.85
CA LEU A 104 -10.20 -4.19 2.25
C LEU A 104 -11.59 -3.65 1.86
N ALA A 105 -12.03 -3.91 0.64
CA ALA A 105 -13.36 -3.53 0.17
C ALA A 105 -14.46 -4.22 0.98
N LEU A 106 -14.35 -5.54 1.19
CA LEU A 106 -15.30 -6.28 2.00
C LEU A 106 -15.38 -5.73 3.44
N GLY A 107 -14.25 -5.39 4.05
CA GLY A 107 -14.23 -4.81 5.39
C GLY A 107 -14.95 -3.46 5.52
N PHE A 108 -14.93 -2.62 4.48
CA PHE A 108 -15.66 -1.35 4.49
C PHE A 108 -17.13 -1.45 4.05
N LEU A 109 -17.49 -2.46 3.24
CA LEU A 109 -18.84 -2.64 2.72
C LEU A 109 -19.76 -3.43 3.66
N LEU A 110 -19.20 -4.24 4.56
CA LEU A 110 -19.92 -5.06 5.54
C LEU A 110 -19.96 -4.36 6.91
#